data_AF-A0A2D6LMW0-F1
#
_entry.id   AF-A0A2D6LMW0-F1
#
_cell.length_a   1.000
_cell.length_b   1.000
_cell.length_c   1.000
_cell.angle_alpha   90.00
_cell.angle_beta   90.00
_cell.angle_gamma   90.00
#
_symmetry.space_group_name_H-M   'P 1'
#
loop_
_entity.id
_entity.type
_entity.pdbx_description
1 polymer ?
#
loop_
_entity_poly.entity_id
_entity_poly.type
_entity_poly.pdbx_seq_one_letter_code
_entity_poly.pdbx_strand_id
1 'polypeptide(L)' 'MPTLNDIHAWLEDKAGHAPHDDQGVMFGDPDRPVAGVAVRSMPSPRNARATVDAGHEVLIHHEMTDTDI' A
#
# COMPACT_ATOMS: atom_id res chain seq x y z
N MET A 1 5.59 -3.48 -15.88
CA MET A 1 5.44 -2.62 -14.68
C MET A 1 4.78 -3.48 -13.62
N PRO A 2 5.20 -3.38 -12.35
CA PRO A 2 4.64 -4.20 -11.28
C PRO A 2 3.14 -3.93 -11.13
N THR A 3 2.39 -4.94 -10.72
CA THR A 3 1.00 -4.85 -10.27
C THR A 3 0.94 -4.62 -8.75
N LEU A 4 -0.25 -4.37 -8.20
CA LEU A 4 -0.39 -4.33 -6.74
C LEU A 4 -0.15 -5.72 -6.13
N ASN A 5 -0.52 -6.80 -6.83
CA ASN A 5 -0.22 -8.17 -6.40
C ASN A 5 1.29 -8.43 -6.33
N ASP A 6 2.07 -7.93 -7.28
CA ASP A 6 3.54 -8.05 -7.23
C ASP A 6 4.14 -7.29 -6.04
N ILE A 7 3.63 -6.08 -5.76
CA ILE A 7 4.06 -5.27 -4.62
C ILE A 7 3.66 -5.94 -3.32
N HIS A 8 2.44 -6.48 -3.25
CA HIS A 8 1.93 -7.17 -2.08
C HIS A 8 2.79 -8.38 -1.76
N ALA A 9 2.99 -9.30 -2.72
CA ALA A 9 3.83 -10.49 -2.54
C ALA A 9 5.27 -10.14 -2.11
N TRP A 10 5.84 -9.05 -2.64
CA TRP A 10 7.15 -8.57 -2.22
C TRP A 10 7.17 -8.09 -0.76
N LEU A 11 6.10 -7.43 -0.31
CA LEU A 11 5.97 -7.01 1.09
C LEU A 11 5.83 -8.21 2.02
N GLU A 12 5.08 -9.26 1.64
CA GLU A 12 4.96 -10.50 2.43
C GLU A 12 6.31 -11.19 2.60
N ASP A 13 7.07 -11.34 1.51
CA ASP A 13 8.43 -11.90 1.52
C ASP A 13 9.36 -11.13 2.46
N LYS A 14 9.23 -9.80 2.49
CA LYS A 14 10.07 -8.93 3.32
C LYS A 14 9.63 -8.89 4.79
N ALA A 15 8.33 -8.93 5.05
CA ALA A 15 7.78 -8.95 6.41
C ALA A 15 8.00 -10.32 7.10
N GLY A 16 8.15 -11.39 6.32
CA GLY A 16 8.37 -12.74 6.85
C GLY A 16 7.10 -13.38 7.42
N HIS A 17 5.94 -12.80 7.14
CA HIS A 17 4.63 -13.35 7.47
C HIS A 17 3.61 -12.93 6.42
N ALA A 18 2.53 -13.72 6.31
CA ALA A 18 1.38 -13.31 5.52
C ALA A 18 0.69 -12.11 6.20
N PRO A 19 0.14 -11.17 5.43
CA PRO A 19 -0.71 -10.10 5.95
C PRO A 19 -1.96 -10.72 6.59
N HIS A 20 -2.46 -10.10 7.65
CA HIS A 20 -3.74 -10.48 8.25
C HIS A 20 -4.92 -10.09 7.33
N ASP A 21 -6.13 -10.60 7.60
CA ASP A 21 -7.33 -10.37 6.75
C ASP A 21 -7.70 -8.87 6.60
N ASP A 22 -7.15 -7.99 7.43
CA ASP A 22 -7.29 -6.55 7.40
C ASP A 22 -6.17 -5.82 6.61
N GLN A 23 -5.22 -6.57 6.04
CA GLN A 23 -4.10 -6.05 5.26
C GLN A 23 -4.25 -6.44 3.78
N GLY A 24 -3.86 -5.54 2.88
CA GLY A 24 -3.89 -5.76 1.42
C GLY A 24 -4.52 -4.62 0.63
N VAL A 25 -4.98 -4.93 -0.58
CA VAL A 25 -5.61 -3.95 -1.47
C VAL A 25 -7.05 -3.68 -1.01
N MET A 26 -7.25 -2.58 -0.28
CA MET A 26 -8.60 -2.18 0.15
C MET A 26 -9.46 -1.60 -0.98
N PHE A 27 -8.84 -0.90 -1.93
CA PHE A 27 -9.51 -0.24 -3.04
C PHE A 27 -8.65 -0.28 -4.31
N GLY A 28 -9.30 -0.50 -5.46
CA GLY A 28 -8.66 -0.50 -6.77
C GLY A 28 -8.58 -1.88 -7.42
N ASP A 29 -7.93 -1.92 -8.57
CA ASP A 29 -7.70 -3.14 -9.35
C ASP A 29 -6.29 -3.67 -9.06
N PRO A 30 -6.15 -4.86 -8.43
CA PRO A 30 -4.86 -5.38 -8.03
C PRO A 30 -3.98 -5.84 -9.20
N ASP A 31 -4.58 -6.17 -10.35
CA ASP A 31 -3.89 -6.68 -11.53
C ASP A 31 -3.46 -5.57 -12.48
N ARG A 32 -3.89 -4.32 -12.23
CA ARG A 32 -3.49 -3.17 -13.02
C ARG A 32 -2.01 -2.85 -12.79
N PRO A 33 -1.22 -2.63 -13.87
CA PRO A 33 0.15 -2.14 -13.72
C PRO A 33 0.17 -0.76 -13.06
N VAL A 34 1.12 -0.54 -12.15
CA VAL A 34 1.28 0.72 -11.42
C VAL A 34 2.62 1.40 -11.73
N ALA A 35 2.59 2.71 -11.90
CA ALA A 35 3.74 3.53 -12.27
C ALA A 35 4.46 4.15 -11.06
N GLY A 36 3.80 4.25 -9.89
CA GLY A 36 4.39 4.86 -8.71
C GLY A 36 3.58 4.66 -7.43
N VAL A 37 4.29 4.60 -6.31
CA VAL A 37 3.75 4.29 -4.99
C VAL A 37 4.22 5.36 -4.00
N ALA A 38 3.32 5.79 -3.11
CA ALA A 38 3.64 6.64 -1.97
C ALA A 38 3.34 5.91 -0.66
N VAL A 39 4.28 5.92 0.28
CA VAL A 39 4.07 5.44 1.64
C VAL A 39 3.62 6.61 2.53
N ARG A 40 2.51 6.44 3.25
CA ARG A 40 1.90 7.47 4.09
C ARG A 40 1.48 6.87 5.44
N SER A 41 1.36 7.71 6.46
CA SER A 41 0.95 7.25 7.80
C SER A 41 -0.53 6.85 7.89
N MET A 42 -1.40 7.34 7.01
CA MET A 42 -2.82 7.02 7.00
C MET A 42 -3.48 7.34 5.65
N PRO A 43 -4.58 6.66 5.29
CA PRO A 43 -5.31 6.87 4.03
C PRO A 43 -6.32 8.02 4.14
N SER A 44 -5.84 9.26 4.34
CA SER A 44 -6.70 10.45 4.42
C SER A 44 -6.87 11.14 3.06
N PRO A 45 -7.93 11.96 2.85
CA PRO A 45 -8.11 12.74 1.62
C PRO A 45 -6.90 13.63 1.28
N ARG A 46 -6.26 14.20 2.30
CA ARG A 46 -5.04 15.01 2.14
C ARG A 46 -3.88 14.17 1.60
N ASN A 47 -3.68 12.97 2.16
CA ASN A 47 -2.59 12.10 1.74
C ASN A 47 -2.86 11.50 0.35
N ALA A 48 -4.10 11.12 0.04
CA ALA A 48 -4.51 10.69 -1.28
C ALA A 48 -4.23 11.80 -2.32
N ARG A 49 -4.60 13.05 -2.01
CA ARG A 49 -4.31 14.20 -2.87
C ARG A 49 -2.81 14.40 -3.08
N ALA A 50 -2.01 14.34 -2.02
CA ALA A 50 -0.55 14.46 -2.11
C ALA A 50 0.11 13.33 -2.91
N THR A 51 -0.44 12.11 -2.87
CA THR A 51 0.00 10.98 -3.71
C THR A 51 -0.26 11.27 -5.19
N VAL A 52 -1.46 11.76 -5.52
CA VAL A 52 -1.81 12.14 -6.89
C VAL A 52 -0.96 13.31 -7.39
N ASP A 53 -0.77 14.35 -6.58
CA ASP A 53 0.04 15.53 -6.96
C ASP A 53 1.52 15.16 -7.19
N ALA A 54 2.02 14.09 -6.56
CA ALA A 54 3.35 13.53 -6.79
C ALA A 54 3.43 12.61 -8.03
N GLY A 55 2.33 12.39 -8.75
CA GLY A 55 2.26 11.50 -9.90
C GLY A 55 2.26 10.02 -9.53
N HIS A 56 1.92 9.68 -8.28
CA HIS A 56 1.82 8.30 -7.82
C HIS A 56 0.37 7.82 -7.88
N GLU A 57 0.19 6.53 -8.13
CA GLU A 57 -1.13 5.91 -8.32
C GLU A 57 -1.58 5.10 -7.09
N VAL A 58 -0.64 4.81 -6.19
CA VAL A 58 -0.84 3.92 -5.06
C VAL A 58 -0.44 4.63 -3.78
N LEU A 59 -1.30 4.54 -2.76
CA LEU A 59 -0.97 4.92 -1.39
C LEU A 59 -0.92 3.65 -0.55
N ILE A 60 0.24 3.38 0.05
CA ILE A 60 0.42 2.32 1.04
C ILE A 60 0.49 2.98 2.41
N HIS A 61 -0.24 2.44 3.39
CA HIS A 61 -0.10 2.83 4.78
C HIS A 61 0.06 1.60 5.65
N HIS A 62 0.72 1.79 6.79
CA HIS A 62 0.76 0.83 7.89
C HIS A 62 -0.08 1.40 9.03
N GLU A 63 -1.00 0.61 9.57
CA GLU A 63 -1.66 0.95 10.82
C GLU A 63 -0.81 0.40 11.96
N MET A 64 -0.20 1.28 12.76
CA MET A 64 0.49 0.83 13.98
C MET A 64 -0.56 0.29 14.94
N THR A 65 -0.41 -0.98 15.32
CA THR A 65 -1.20 -1.55 16.41
C THR A 65 -0.44 -1.37 17.73
N ASP A 66 -1.14 -1.36 18.87
CA ASP A 66 -0.52 -1.23 20.20
C ASP A 66 0.55 -2.31 20.50
N THR A 67 0.59 -3.36 19.68
CA THR A 67 1.56 -4.47 19.72
C THR A 67 2.91 -4.18 19.03
N ASP A 68 3.06 -3.05 18.35
CA ASP A 68 4.29 -2.69 17.60
C ASP A 68 5.36 -1.94 18.44
N ILE A 69 5.20 -1.87 19.78
CA ILE A 69 6.12 -1.18 20.72
C ILE A 69 6.87 -2.17 21.64
#